data_AF-A0A7J3TBJ9-F1
#
_entry.id   AF-A0A7J3TBJ9-F1
#
_cell.length_a   1.000
_cell.length_b   1.000
_cell.length_c   1.000
_cell.angle_alpha   90.00
_cell.angle_beta   90.00
_cell.angle_gamma   90.00
#
_symmetry.space_group_name_H-M   'P 1'
#
loop_
_entity.id
_entity.type
_entity.pdbx_description
1 polymer ?
#
loop_
_entity_poly.entity_id
_entity_poly.type
_entity_poly.pdbx_seq_one_letter_code
_entity_poly.pdbx_strand_id
1 'polypeptide(L)'
;MILAYKGTEKLWNSAQDEIATLENVIDGKLDILRKDFINIRSYRSLRYDSDFIFWVSAYKPENFYKFKAGLNLLFRGMAETSFSMLSIYEHSPYLKGKATLEDTLHNAPSTYFVAYPMSKTVDWYLIDYEERKKILAEHIGMAVSHPENKDIRSYTTYSFGLGDQEFVVLYEVDDLSAWSHVTEKLREATARKWIIREWPILVGTLNEPFRILP
;
A
#
# COMPACT_ATOMS: atom_id res chain seq x y z
N MET A 1 -2.08 6.92 2.19
CA MET A 1 -2.41 6.26 3.47
C MET A 1 -2.85 4.83 3.20
N ILE A 2 -2.40 3.90 4.02
CA ILE A 2 -2.83 2.50 4.04
C ILE A 2 -3.54 2.21 5.37
N LEU A 3 -4.70 1.56 5.33
CA LEU A 3 -5.43 1.08 6.51
C LEU A 3 -5.74 -0.40 6.35
N ALA A 4 -5.47 -1.20 7.37
CA ALA A 4 -5.91 -2.58 7.45
C ALA A 4 -6.96 -2.72 8.56
N TYR A 5 -7.98 -3.54 8.32
CA TYR A 5 -9.05 -3.83 9.28
C TYR A 5 -9.16 -5.34 9.50
N LYS A 6 -9.45 -5.74 10.74
CA LYS A 6 -9.81 -7.10 11.12
C LYS A 6 -11.29 -7.14 11.51
N GLY A 7 -12.05 -8.04 10.91
CA GLY A 7 -13.41 -8.36 11.30
C GLY A 7 -13.46 -9.02 12.68
N THR A 8 -14.32 -8.48 13.53
CA THR A 8 -14.65 -9.02 14.86
C THR A 8 -15.60 -10.22 14.73
N GLU A 9 -15.79 -10.96 15.83
CA GLU A 9 -16.80 -12.03 15.89
C GLU A 9 -18.20 -11.55 15.51
N LYS A 10 -18.56 -10.30 15.81
CA LYS A 10 -19.85 -9.72 15.44
C LYS A 10 -20.06 -9.75 13.93
N LEU A 11 -19.05 -9.36 13.15
CA LEU A 11 -19.14 -9.36 11.69
C LEU A 11 -19.39 -10.76 11.13
N TRP A 12 -18.66 -11.75 11.66
CA TRP A 12 -18.72 -13.12 11.16
C TRP A 12 -19.97 -13.88 11.62
N ASN A 13 -20.65 -13.40 12.67
CA ASN A 13 -21.92 -13.93 13.15
C ASN A 13 -23.16 -13.17 12.61
N SER A 14 -22.96 -12.08 11.87
CA SER A 14 -24.06 -11.31 11.25
C SER A 14 -24.74 -12.09 10.12
N ALA A 15 -26.03 -11.82 9.94
CA ALA A 15 -26.80 -12.43 8.86
C ALA A 15 -26.36 -11.89 7.48
N GLN A 16 -26.54 -12.69 6.43
CA GLN A 16 -26.07 -12.34 5.08
C GLN A 16 -26.71 -11.05 4.54
N ASP A 17 -27.97 -10.78 4.89
CA ASP A 17 -28.70 -9.56 4.52
C ASP A 17 -28.16 -8.32 5.25
N GLU A 18 -27.75 -8.47 6.53
CA GLU A 18 -27.06 -7.42 7.27
C GLU A 18 -25.70 -7.09 6.63
N ILE A 19 -24.93 -8.12 6.27
CA ILE A 19 -23.64 -7.96 5.59
C ILE A 19 -23.81 -7.30 4.22
N ALA A 20 -24.76 -7.78 3.41
CA ALA A 20 -25.04 -7.17 2.10
C ALA A 20 -25.47 -5.70 2.22
N THR A 21 -26.24 -5.36 3.26
CA THR A 21 -26.60 -3.96 3.55
C THR A 21 -25.36 -3.13 3.87
N LEU A 22 -24.47 -3.65 4.72
CA LEU A 22 -23.22 -2.98 5.08
C LEU A 22 -22.30 -2.79 3.87
N GLU A 23 -22.13 -3.81 3.03
CA GLU A 23 -21.36 -3.75 1.78
C GLU A 23 -21.86 -2.62 0.88
N ASN A 24 -23.17 -2.54 0.63
CA ASN A 24 -23.78 -1.50 -0.19
C ASN A 24 -23.57 -0.09 0.40
N VAL A 25 -23.69 0.05 1.73
CA VAL A 25 -23.45 1.33 2.40
C VAL A 25 -21.98 1.76 2.31
N ILE A 26 -21.04 0.82 2.48
CA ILE A 26 -19.60 1.08 2.32
C ILE A 26 -19.29 1.48 0.89
N ASP A 27 -19.73 0.69 -0.10
CA ASP A 27 -19.45 0.93 -1.53
C ASP A 27 -20.01 2.31 -1.95
N GLY A 28 -21.26 2.61 -1.61
CA GLY A 28 -21.86 3.92 -1.87
C GLY A 28 -21.14 5.07 -1.15
N LYS A 29 -20.61 4.84 0.05
CA LYS A 29 -19.78 5.84 0.75
C LYS A 29 -18.45 6.07 0.04
N LEU A 30 -17.79 5.00 -0.42
CA LEU A 30 -16.53 5.08 -1.15
C LEU A 30 -16.72 5.87 -2.45
N ASP A 31 -17.80 5.62 -3.19
CA ASP A 31 -18.14 6.36 -4.41
C ASP A 31 -18.31 7.86 -4.17
N ILE A 32 -19.01 8.24 -3.10
CA ILE A 32 -19.15 9.66 -2.72
C ILE A 32 -17.80 10.29 -2.40
N LEU A 33 -16.88 9.55 -1.78
CA LEU A 33 -15.55 10.04 -1.40
C LEU A 33 -14.57 10.10 -2.58
N ARG A 34 -14.74 9.27 -3.63
CA ARG A 34 -13.82 9.22 -4.79
C ARG A 34 -13.54 10.59 -5.42
N LYS A 35 -14.50 11.54 -5.37
CA LYS A 35 -14.32 12.91 -5.90
C LYS A 35 -13.26 13.75 -5.16
N ASP A 36 -12.97 13.43 -3.91
CA ASP A 36 -12.05 14.18 -3.04
C ASP A 36 -10.67 13.49 -2.93
N PHE A 37 -10.48 12.38 -3.65
CA PHE A 37 -9.30 11.51 -3.59
C PHE A 37 -8.73 11.29 -4.98
N ILE A 38 -7.41 11.14 -5.08
CA ILE A 38 -6.71 10.73 -6.31
C ILE A 38 -7.03 9.26 -6.59
N ASN A 39 -6.93 8.42 -5.55
CA ASN A 39 -7.37 7.04 -5.60
C ASN A 39 -7.99 6.59 -4.27
N ILE A 40 -8.93 5.65 -4.38
CA ILE A 40 -9.45 4.85 -3.28
C ILE A 40 -9.51 3.41 -3.78
N ARG A 41 -8.71 2.54 -3.19
CA ARG A 41 -8.63 1.12 -3.52
C ARG A 41 -8.94 0.26 -2.31
N SER A 42 -9.64 -0.84 -2.52
CA SER A 42 -9.93 -1.85 -1.49
C SER A 42 -9.44 -3.22 -1.92
N TYR A 43 -8.89 -3.95 -0.96
CA TYR A 43 -8.34 -5.29 -1.15
C TYR A 43 -8.79 -6.20 -0.01
N ARG A 44 -8.94 -7.50 -0.30
CA ARG A 44 -9.04 -8.55 0.71
C ARG A 44 -7.65 -8.93 1.17
N SER A 45 -7.41 -8.86 2.47
CA SER A 45 -6.12 -9.25 3.02
C SER A 45 -5.92 -10.76 2.92
N LEU A 46 -4.69 -11.18 2.64
CA LEU A 46 -4.26 -12.58 2.71
C LEU A 46 -3.61 -12.92 4.07
N ARG A 47 -3.52 -11.96 4.99
CA ARG A 47 -2.95 -12.18 6.33
C ARG A 47 -4.02 -12.65 7.31
N TYR A 48 -3.60 -13.29 8.39
CA TYR A 48 -4.53 -13.72 9.45
C TYR A 48 -5.05 -12.54 10.30
N ASP A 49 -4.25 -11.49 10.48
CA ASP A 49 -4.48 -10.36 11.38
C ASP A 49 -5.20 -9.17 10.72
N SER A 50 -5.67 -9.35 9.49
CA SER A 50 -6.48 -8.38 8.76
C SER A 50 -7.35 -9.12 7.76
N ASP A 51 -8.50 -8.55 7.41
CA ASP A 51 -9.43 -9.08 6.41
C ASP A 51 -9.60 -8.10 5.25
N PHE A 52 -9.46 -6.79 5.51
CA PHE A 52 -9.58 -5.73 4.50
C PHE A 52 -8.38 -4.78 4.53
N ILE A 53 -7.92 -4.35 3.36
CA ILE A 53 -6.90 -3.31 3.20
C ILE A 53 -7.47 -2.20 2.33
N PHE A 54 -7.29 -0.95 2.75
CA PHE A 54 -7.62 0.25 1.98
C PHE A 54 -6.35 1.01 1.65
N TRP A 55 -6.15 1.34 0.39
CA TRP A 55 -5.10 2.24 -0.08
C TRP A 55 -5.76 3.50 -0.65
N VAL A 56 -5.46 4.64 -0.04
CA VAL A 56 -6.04 5.93 -0.43
C VAL A 56 -4.99 7.02 -0.57
N SER A 57 -5.18 7.89 -1.57
CA SER A 57 -4.30 9.03 -1.86
C SER A 57 -5.13 10.29 -2.07
N ALA A 58 -4.71 11.40 -1.47
CA ALA A 58 -5.37 12.70 -1.58
C ALA A 58 -4.35 13.82 -1.38
N TYR A 59 -4.63 14.99 -1.94
CA TYR A 59 -3.81 16.20 -1.75
C TYR A 59 -3.94 16.81 -0.36
N LYS A 60 -5.14 16.71 0.24
CA LYS A 60 -5.48 17.38 1.50
C LYS A 60 -5.45 16.38 2.66
N PRO A 61 -4.65 16.63 3.72
CA PRO A 61 -4.56 15.71 4.84
C PRO A 61 -5.90 15.52 5.60
N GLU A 62 -6.77 16.53 5.58
CA GLU A 62 -8.10 16.48 6.21
C GLU A 62 -9.00 15.40 5.61
N ASN A 63 -8.77 15.03 4.34
CA ASN A 63 -9.54 13.98 3.68
C ASN A 63 -9.26 12.62 4.32
N PHE A 64 -8.02 12.34 4.75
CA PHE A 64 -7.66 11.09 5.41
C PHE A 64 -8.37 10.93 6.76
N TYR A 65 -8.49 12.01 7.53
CA TYR A 65 -9.27 11.99 8.78
C TYR A 65 -10.74 11.64 8.51
N LYS A 66 -11.38 12.29 7.52
CA LYS A 66 -12.78 12.02 7.15
C LYS A 66 -12.97 10.58 6.67
N PHE A 67 -12.05 10.07 5.86
CA PHE A 67 -12.08 8.70 5.36
C PHE A 67 -11.99 7.69 6.50
N LYS A 68 -10.98 7.83 7.37
CA LYS A 68 -10.78 6.95 8.54
C LYS A 68 -11.98 7.00 9.48
N ALA A 69 -12.43 8.19 9.86
CA ALA A 69 -13.57 8.35 10.76
C ALA A 69 -14.86 7.77 10.15
N GLY A 70 -15.07 7.96 8.85
CA GLY A 70 -16.20 7.40 8.11
C GLY A 70 -16.19 5.87 8.11
N LEU A 71 -15.05 5.25 7.78
CA LEU A 71 -14.92 3.79 7.82
C LEU A 71 -15.10 3.23 9.23
N ASN A 72 -14.49 3.85 10.24
CA ASN A 72 -14.66 3.42 11.65
C ASN A 72 -16.12 3.49 12.11
N LEU A 73 -16.87 4.49 11.63
CA LEU A 73 -18.29 4.62 11.93
C LEU A 73 -19.12 3.53 11.23
N LEU A 74 -18.79 3.17 9.99
CA LEU A 74 -19.48 2.12 9.24
C LEU A 74 -19.19 0.74 9.82
N PHE A 75 -17.93 0.46 10.16
CA PHE A 75 -17.50 -0.80 10.75
C PHE A 75 -17.84 -0.93 12.24
N ARG A 76 -18.58 -0.01 12.86
CA ARG A 76 -18.74 0.12 14.32
C ARG A 76 -19.00 -1.21 15.05
N GLY A 77 -17.94 -1.74 15.68
CA GLY A 77 -17.97 -3.01 16.43
C GLY A 77 -18.05 -4.28 15.57
N MET A 78 -18.02 -4.14 14.24
CA MET A 78 -17.93 -5.22 13.26
C MET A 78 -16.50 -5.41 12.77
N ALA A 79 -15.72 -4.35 12.59
CA ALA A 79 -14.30 -4.46 12.30
C ALA A 79 -13.49 -3.39 13.03
N GLU A 80 -12.22 -3.68 13.29
CA GLU A 80 -11.28 -2.82 14.01
C GLU A 80 -10.04 -2.58 13.16
N THR A 81 -9.44 -1.39 13.27
CA THR A 81 -8.18 -1.09 12.58
C THR A 81 -7.07 -1.95 13.17
N SER A 82 -6.46 -2.81 12.37
CA SER A 82 -5.34 -3.66 12.81
C SER A 82 -3.98 -3.09 12.44
N PHE A 83 -3.90 -2.24 11.41
CA PHE A 83 -2.67 -1.55 11.03
C PHE A 83 -2.94 -0.27 10.24
N SER A 84 -2.04 0.71 10.33
CA SER A 84 -2.14 1.94 9.53
C SER A 84 -0.77 2.52 9.20
N MET A 85 -0.64 3.06 7.99
CA MET A 85 0.55 3.80 7.56
C MET A 85 0.15 5.09 6.85
N LEU A 86 0.77 6.21 7.22
CA LEU A 86 0.70 7.47 6.52
C LEU A 86 2.06 7.78 5.90
N SER A 87 2.05 8.25 4.65
CA SER A 87 3.25 8.61 3.91
C SER A 87 2.88 9.57 2.78
N ILE A 88 3.91 10.23 2.25
CA ILE A 88 3.83 11.23 1.20
C ILE A 88 4.51 10.68 -0.04
N TYR A 89 3.85 10.79 -1.19
CA TYR A 89 4.53 10.57 -2.46
C TYR A 89 5.39 11.78 -2.77
N GLU A 90 6.67 11.54 -3.04
CA GLU A 90 7.56 12.57 -3.57
C GLU A 90 8.00 12.18 -4.98
N HIS A 91 8.23 13.18 -5.82
CA HIS A 91 8.92 12.95 -7.08
C HIS A 91 10.32 12.44 -6.77
N SER A 92 10.58 11.17 -7.06
CA SER A 92 11.92 10.61 -6.95
C SER A 92 12.88 11.44 -7.82
N PRO A 93 13.96 12.01 -7.26
CA PRO A 93 14.99 12.69 -8.05
C PRO A 93 15.66 11.77 -9.08
N TYR A 94 15.47 10.45 -8.94
CA TYR A 94 16.16 9.41 -9.70
C TYR A 94 15.34 8.88 -10.89
N LEU A 95 14.03 9.17 -10.97
CA LEU A 95 13.17 8.68 -12.05
C LEU A 95 13.06 9.72 -13.17
N LYS A 96 13.53 9.37 -14.37
CA LYS A 96 13.29 10.13 -15.61
C LYS A 96 12.12 9.47 -16.35
N GLY A 97 10.95 10.11 -16.37
CA GLY A 97 9.76 9.62 -17.06
C GLY A 97 8.86 10.75 -17.56
N LYS A 98 8.03 10.47 -18.57
CA LYS A 98 7.04 11.42 -19.11
C LYS A 98 5.70 11.39 -18.39
N ALA A 99 5.30 10.25 -17.81
CA ALA A 99 4.06 10.12 -17.07
C ALA A 99 4.22 10.72 -15.68
N THR A 100 3.21 11.46 -15.22
CA THR A 100 3.18 11.96 -13.86
C THR A 100 2.86 10.82 -12.90
N LEU A 101 3.22 10.98 -11.62
CA LEU A 101 2.82 10.04 -10.58
C LEU A 101 1.29 9.89 -10.53
N GLU A 102 0.57 10.99 -10.67
CA GLU A 102 -0.90 11.01 -10.65
C GLU A 102 -1.48 10.15 -11.77
N ASP A 103 -0.94 10.24 -12.99
CA ASP A 103 -1.36 9.39 -14.12
C ASP A 103 -1.24 7.90 -13.75
N THR A 104 -0.15 7.52 -13.08
CA THR A 104 0.06 6.12 -12.69
C THR A 104 -0.85 5.65 -11.56
N LEU A 105 -1.33 6.54 -10.70
CA LEU A 105 -2.31 6.24 -9.65
C LEU A 105 -3.73 6.11 -10.19
N HIS A 106 -4.00 6.66 -11.38
CA HIS A 106 -5.28 6.54 -12.08
C HIS A 106 -5.40 5.30 -12.97
N ASN A 107 -4.31 4.55 -13.17
CA ASN A 107 -4.34 3.31 -13.93
C ASN A 107 -5.31 2.27 -13.32
N ALA A 108 -5.78 1.35 -14.16
CA ALA A 108 -6.54 0.19 -13.70
C ALA A 108 -5.70 -0.61 -12.70
N PRO A 109 -6.24 -0.96 -11.52
CA PRO A 109 -5.47 -1.64 -10.48
C PRO A 109 -5.10 -3.05 -10.93
N SER A 110 -3.93 -3.53 -10.48
CA SER A 110 -3.56 -4.94 -10.67
C SER A 110 -4.33 -5.86 -9.73
N THR A 111 -4.24 -7.16 -9.99
CA THR A 111 -4.93 -8.20 -9.23
C THR A 111 -4.54 -8.21 -7.75
N TYR A 112 -3.26 -7.97 -7.46
CA TYR A 112 -2.72 -7.98 -6.10
C TYR A 112 -2.05 -6.66 -5.73
N PHE A 113 -2.04 -6.42 -4.43
CA PHE A 113 -1.40 -5.28 -3.81
C PHE A 113 -0.48 -5.73 -2.69
N VAL A 114 0.72 -5.17 -2.64
CA VAL A 114 1.70 -5.39 -1.59
C VAL A 114 2.08 -4.05 -0.98
N ALA A 115 2.04 -3.94 0.35
CA ALA A 115 2.46 -2.75 1.06
C ALA A 115 3.19 -3.10 2.34
N TYR A 116 4.29 -2.41 2.62
CA TYR A 116 5.02 -2.57 3.87
C TYR A 116 5.75 -1.29 4.26
N PRO A 117 5.92 -1.06 5.57
CA PRO A 117 6.84 -0.03 6.04
C PRO A 117 8.28 -0.49 5.78
N MET A 118 9.19 0.46 5.64
CA MET A 118 10.62 0.20 5.53
C MET A 118 11.37 1.38 6.13
N SER A 119 12.52 1.09 6.74
CA SER A 119 13.45 2.10 7.22
C SER A 119 14.86 1.74 6.78
N LYS A 120 15.78 2.69 6.92
CA LYS A 120 17.20 2.49 6.77
C LYS A 120 17.93 2.74 8.07
N THR A 121 19.05 2.05 8.26
CA THR A 121 19.95 2.31 9.39
C THR A 121 20.54 3.72 9.31
N VAL A 122 20.89 4.33 10.44
CA VAL A 122 21.48 5.68 10.52
C VAL A 122 22.65 5.88 9.55
N ASP A 123 23.56 4.90 9.46
CA ASP A 123 24.74 4.95 8.58
C ASP A 123 24.41 5.21 7.11
N TRP A 124 23.23 4.79 6.64
CA TRP A 124 22.78 5.08 5.28
C TRP A 124 22.74 6.58 5.00
N TYR A 125 22.30 7.37 5.99
CA TYR A 125 22.14 8.81 5.82
C TYR A 125 23.46 9.58 6.00
N LEU A 126 24.51 8.90 6.49
CA LEU A 126 25.82 9.47 6.74
C LEU A 126 26.85 9.21 5.62
N ILE A 127 26.53 8.32 4.67
CA ILE A 127 27.36 8.16 3.46
C ILE A 127 27.02 9.22 2.40
N ASP A 128 27.99 9.48 1.53
CA ASP A 128 27.88 10.51 0.49
C ASP A 128 26.69 10.28 -0.45
N TYR A 129 26.10 11.38 -0.92
CA TYR A 129 24.94 11.35 -1.81
C TYR A 129 25.21 10.59 -3.12
N GLU A 130 26.39 10.78 -3.73
CA GLU A 130 26.73 10.08 -4.98
C GLU A 130 26.89 8.57 -4.77
N GLU A 131 27.38 8.14 -3.60
CA GLU A 131 27.47 6.73 -3.26
C GLU A 131 26.07 6.13 -3.06
N ARG A 132 25.17 6.83 -2.34
CA ARG A 132 23.76 6.42 -2.23
C ARG A 132 23.10 6.27 -3.60
N LYS A 133 23.34 7.22 -4.49
CA LYS A 133 22.79 7.23 -5.85
C LYS A 133 23.28 6.03 -6.65
N LYS A 134 24.56 5.68 -6.56
CA LYS A 134 25.14 4.49 -7.21
C LYS A 134 24.50 3.20 -6.69
N ILE A 135 24.40 3.06 -5.37
CA ILE A 135 23.78 1.89 -4.71
C ILE A 135 22.30 1.75 -5.10
N LEU A 136 21.56 2.86 -5.17
CA LEU A 136 20.16 2.86 -5.61
C LEU A 136 20.03 2.54 -7.11
N ALA A 137 20.94 3.05 -7.95
CA ALA A 137 20.95 2.75 -9.37
C ALA A 137 21.22 1.26 -9.65
N GLU A 138 22.10 0.62 -8.89
CA GLU A 138 22.30 -0.83 -8.91
C GLU A 138 20.99 -1.57 -8.58
N HIS A 139 20.35 -1.23 -7.46
CA HIS A 139 19.10 -1.85 -7.01
C HIS A 139 17.97 -1.70 -8.05
N ILE A 140 17.76 -0.48 -8.58
CA ILE A 140 16.76 -0.21 -9.62
C ILE A 140 17.11 -0.97 -10.90
N GLY A 141 18.38 -0.99 -11.30
CA GLY A 141 18.85 -1.73 -12.47
C GLY A 141 18.58 -3.23 -12.36
N MET A 142 18.81 -3.82 -11.18
CA MET A 142 18.50 -5.22 -10.92
C MET A 142 17.00 -5.52 -11.02
N ALA A 143 16.15 -4.66 -10.44
CA ALA A 143 14.69 -4.82 -10.54
C ALA A 143 14.22 -4.74 -12.00
N VAL A 144 14.60 -3.67 -12.70
CA VAL A 144 14.14 -3.40 -14.08
C VAL A 144 14.63 -4.46 -15.08
N SER A 145 15.82 -5.02 -14.86
CA SER A 145 16.39 -6.07 -15.72
C SER A 145 15.89 -7.47 -15.41
N HIS A 146 15.17 -7.67 -14.30
CA HIS A 146 14.62 -8.98 -13.97
C HIS A 146 13.51 -9.36 -14.96
N PRO A 147 13.54 -10.59 -15.54
CA PRO A 147 12.58 -10.99 -16.58
C PRO A 147 11.11 -10.95 -16.11
N GLU A 148 10.87 -11.16 -14.82
CA GLU A 148 9.53 -11.20 -14.22
C GLU A 148 9.04 -9.83 -13.71
N ASN A 149 9.78 -8.73 -13.91
CA ASN A 149 9.40 -7.40 -13.43
C ASN A 149 8.39 -6.66 -14.34
N LYS A 150 8.01 -7.24 -15.48
CA LYS A 150 7.31 -6.56 -16.59
C LYS A 150 6.03 -5.81 -16.17
N ASP A 151 5.25 -6.39 -15.27
CA ASP A 151 3.93 -5.90 -14.88
C ASP A 151 3.87 -5.40 -13.43
N ILE A 152 5.03 -5.16 -12.81
CA ILE A 152 5.15 -4.69 -11.43
C ILE A 152 5.18 -3.16 -11.42
N ARG A 153 4.16 -2.53 -10.83
CA ARG A 153 4.17 -1.09 -10.55
C ARG A 153 4.61 -0.86 -9.12
N SER A 154 5.59 0.02 -8.92
CA SER A 154 6.14 0.33 -7.60
C SER A 154 5.99 1.80 -7.25
N TYR A 155 5.71 2.05 -5.98
CA TYR A 155 5.60 3.39 -5.42
C TYR A 155 6.36 3.45 -4.11
N THR A 156 7.42 4.28 -4.07
CA THR A 156 8.13 4.58 -2.82
C THR A 156 7.60 5.89 -2.27
N THR A 157 7.11 5.87 -1.03
CA THR A 157 6.59 7.03 -0.32
C THR A 157 7.32 7.22 1.00
N TYR A 158 7.31 8.43 1.54
CA TYR A 158 8.16 8.84 2.66
C TYR A 158 7.32 9.26 3.87
N SER A 159 7.82 9.00 5.09
CA SER A 159 7.12 9.30 6.34
C SER A 159 8.06 9.77 7.46
N PHE A 160 9.18 10.41 7.11
CA PHE A 160 10.10 11.01 8.07
C PHE A 160 9.36 11.98 9.02
N GLY A 161 9.35 11.66 10.32
CA GLY A 161 8.66 12.45 11.34
C GLY A 161 7.13 12.36 11.31
N LEU A 162 6.55 11.51 10.45
CA LEU A 162 5.10 11.39 10.26
C LEU A 162 4.56 9.98 10.57
N GLY A 163 5.44 9.01 10.83
CA GLY A 163 5.09 7.65 11.20
C GLY A 163 6.27 6.90 11.83
N ASP A 164 6.03 5.63 12.17
CA ASP A 164 7.02 4.77 12.87
C ASP A 164 8.12 4.24 11.93
N GLN A 165 7.93 4.45 10.62
CA GLN A 165 8.83 4.08 9.54
C GLN A 165 9.24 5.30 8.71
N GLU A 166 10.31 5.17 7.94
CA GLU A 166 10.80 6.25 7.07
C GLU A 166 10.18 6.19 5.68
N PHE A 167 9.84 4.99 5.21
CA PHE A 167 9.26 4.73 3.92
C PHE A 167 8.05 3.82 4.04
N VAL A 168 7.08 4.00 3.16
CA VAL A 168 6.06 3.00 2.86
C VAL A 168 6.22 2.62 1.40
N VAL A 169 6.52 1.36 1.15
CA VAL A 169 6.76 0.84 -0.20
C VAL A 169 5.52 0.07 -0.64
N LEU A 170 4.98 0.46 -1.79
CA LEU A 170 3.73 -0.07 -2.33
C LEU A 170 3.99 -0.69 -3.70
N TYR A 171 3.33 -1.81 -3.97
CA TYR A 171 3.38 -2.47 -5.25
C TYR A 171 2.00 -2.91 -5.70
N GLU A 172 1.72 -2.74 -6.98
CA GLU A 172 0.63 -3.42 -7.68
C GLU A 172 1.26 -4.49 -8.57
N VAL A 173 0.77 -5.72 -8.46
CA VAL A 173 1.33 -6.89 -9.15
C VAL A 173 0.21 -7.83 -9.59
N ASP A 174 0.39 -8.51 -10.72
CA ASP A 174 -0.57 -9.51 -11.21
C ASP A 174 -0.15 -10.96 -10.91
N ASP A 175 1.09 -11.18 -10.48
CA ASP A 175 1.62 -12.48 -10.09
C ASP A 175 2.49 -12.34 -8.81
N LEU A 176 2.06 -12.99 -7.72
CA LEU A 176 2.76 -12.96 -6.44
C LEU A 176 4.06 -13.79 -6.46
N SER A 177 4.15 -14.84 -7.28
CA SER A 177 5.38 -15.62 -7.46
C SER A 177 6.43 -14.77 -8.16
N ALA A 178 6.05 -14.08 -9.24
CA ALA A 178 6.92 -13.15 -9.95
C ALA A 178 7.47 -12.05 -9.02
N TRP A 179 6.58 -11.43 -8.23
CA TRP A 179 6.99 -10.46 -7.22
C TRP A 179 7.97 -11.05 -6.19
N SER A 180 7.72 -12.28 -5.74
CA SER A 180 8.60 -12.97 -4.78
C SER A 180 9.99 -13.22 -5.35
N HIS A 181 10.10 -13.72 -6.59
CA HIS A 181 11.39 -13.97 -7.23
C HIS A 181 12.17 -12.67 -7.49
N VAL A 182 11.49 -11.60 -7.93
CA VAL A 182 12.12 -10.27 -8.06
C VAL A 182 12.67 -9.81 -6.71
N THR A 183 11.88 -9.96 -5.64
CA THR A 183 12.28 -9.58 -4.28
C THR A 183 13.46 -10.41 -3.77
N GLU A 184 13.48 -11.72 -4.07
CA GLU A 184 14.58 -12.63 -3.78
C GLU A 184 15.86 -12.17 -4.49
N LYS A 185 15.80 -11.89 -5.80
CA LYS A 185 16.98 -11.39 -6.53
C LYS A 185 17.50 -10.07 -5.96
N LEU A 186 16.59 -9.19 -5.53
CA LEU A 186 16.95 -7.93 -4.88
C LEU A 186 17.60 -8.11 -3.50
N ARG A 187 17.62 -9.32 -2.92
CA ARG A 187 18.42 -9.62 -1.72
C ARG A 187 19.92 -9.55 -1.97
N GLU A 188 20.35 -9.71 -3.22
CA GLU A 188 21.76 -9.62 -3.61
C GLU A 188 22.25 -8.18 -3.79
N ALA A 189 21.35 -7.19 -3.81
CA ALA A 189 21.69 -5.78 -4.05
C ALA A 189 22.42 -5.16 -2.84
N THR A 190 23.45 -4.34 -3.11
CA THR A 190 24.21 -3.62 -2.05
C THR A 190 23.33 -2.83 -1.09
N ALA A 191 22.21 -2.28 -1.57
CA ALA A 191 21.24 -1.51 -0.79
C ALA A 191 20.71 -2.26 0.45
N ARG A 192 20.65 -3.61 0.40
CA ARG A 192 20.14 -4.45 1.48
C ARG A 192 20.91 -4.33 2.78
N LYS A 193 22.19 -3.94 2.73
CA LYS A 193 23.02 -3.72 3.91
C LYS A 193 22.40 -2.73 4.91
N TRP A 194 21.64 -1.75 4.43
CA TRP A 194 21.07 -0.70 5.28
C TRP A 194 19.56 -0.78 5.42
N ILE A 195 18.85 -1.66 4.70
CA ILE A 195 17.39 -1.75 4.78
C ILE A 195 16.97 -2.58 6.00
N ILE A 196 16.05 -2.04 6.79
CA ILE A 196 15.53 -2.64 8.03
C ILE A 196 14.02 -2.41 8.16
N ARG A 197 13.37 -3.14 9.08
CA ARG A 197 11.97 -2.95 9.50
C ARG A 197 10.92 -3.13 8.39
N GLU A 198 11.08 -4.16 7.55
CA GLU A 198 10.11 -4.53 6.50
C GLU A 198 8.98 -5.44 7.05
N TRP A 199 8.33 -5.03 8.14
CA TRP A 199 7.18 -5.73 8.71
C TRP A 199 6.11 -4.73 9.15
N PRO A 200 4.83 -5.12 9.27
CA PRO A 200 4.23 -6.26 8.60
C PRO A 200 4.20 -6.03 7.08
N ILE A 201 4.36 -7.11 6.30
CA ILE A 201 4.08 -7.08 4.87
C ILE A 201 2.60 -7.39 4.67
N LEU A 202 1.86 -6.39 4.19
CA LEU A 202 0.47 -6.52 3.78
C LEU A 202 0.41 -7.03 2.34
N VAL A 203 -0.38 -8.06 2.11
CA VAL A 203 -0.68 -8.59 0.78
C VAL A 203 -2.19 -8.71 0.68
N GLY A 204 -2.77 -8.24 -0.42
CA GLY A 204 -4.19 -8.38 -0.66
C GLY A 204 -4.57 -8.54 -2.12
N THR A 205 -5.75 -9.12 -2.35
CA THR A 205 -6.36 -9.29 -3.66
C THR A 205 -7.40 -8.19 -3.89
N LEU A 206 -7.46 -7.64 -5.10
CA LEU A 206 -8.39 -6.56 -5.46
C LEU A 206 -9.83 -6.90 -5.04
N ASN A 207 -10.49 -5.96 -4.38
CA ASN A 207 -11.85 -6.09 -3.83
C ASN A 207 -12.66 -4.84 -4.19
N GLU A 208 -12.87 -4.65 -5.49
CA GLU A 208 -13.69 -3.58 -6.06
C GLU A 208 -14.72 -4.19 -7.01
N PRO A 209 -16.04 -4.04 -6.76
CA PRO A 209 -16.66 -3.32 -5.64
C PRO A 209 -16.37 -3.97 -4.27
N PHE A 210 -16.53 -3.21 -3.18
CA PHE A 210 -16.17 -3.71 -1.85
C PHE A 210 -17.12 -4.84 -1.41
N ARG A 211 -16.56 -6.02 -1.12
CA ARG A 211 -17.29 -7.18 -0.57
C ARG A 211 -16.60 -7.76 0.66
N ILE A 212 -17.39 -8.04 1.68
CA ILE A 212 -17.03 -8.74 2.93
C ILE A 212 -17.08 -10.25 2.70
N LEU A 213 -18.15 -10.74 2.08
CA LEU A 213 -18.32 -12.17 1.77
C LEU A 213 -17.90 -12.47 0.32
N PRO A 214 -17.24 -13.62 0.06
CA PRO A 214 -16.82 -14.03 -1.29
C PRO A 214 -17.98 -14.15 -2.28
#